data_AF-A0AAD4QEW0-F1
#
_entry.id   AF-A0AAD4QEW0-F1
#
_cell.length_a   1.000
_cell.length_b   1.000
_cell.length_c   1.000
_cell.angle_alpha   90.00
_cell.angle_beta   90.00
_cell.angle_gamma   90.00
#
_symmetry.space_group_name_H-M   'P 1'
#
loop_
_entity.id
_entity.type
_entity.pdbx_description
1 polymer ?
#
loop_
_entity_poly.entity_id
_entity_poly.type
_entity_poly.pdbx_seq_one_letter_code
_entity_poly.pdbx_strand_id
1 'polypeptide(L)'
;SLLVDGHVSRTFLSRRAEQYFLDLLKTKSIPLIKNLSYPGREGHFFLVGPFDTPSLLDRGVVDKGTVVPQRMWAPHTITDKKQHVEEAVLQMPIFFESLDGQLGLSLDAAAAGRCHGLRNAQEFAPLGHKSTTHIRILWPGYKDFKRQVQIRDETSEHNPITTSRFAHHIGRSVDAFLKVRPSDLLSTIPVLTRFLSRQACEADPGSTDDRRELWVIGPYGIQRSDIIVIGAIHVSAGSWMPILQLNRYVL
;
A
#
# COMPACT_ATOMS: atom_id res chain seq x y z
N SER A 1 18.66 -0.80 11.91
CA SER A 1 17.36 -0.13 12.11
C SER A 1 16.30 -1.14 11.75
N LEU A 2 15.36 -1.40 12.66
CA LEU A 2 14.24 -2.30 12.41
C LEU A 2 13.37 -1.69 11.29
N LEU A 3 12.74 -2.51 10.45
CA LEU A 3 11.78 -2.03 9.44
C LEU A 3 12.45 -1.09 8.41
N VAL A 4 13.55 -1.51 7.78
CA VAL A 4 14.17 -0.73 6.68
C VAL A 4 13.98 -1.37 5.32
N ASP A 5 13.67 -2.66 5.31
CA ASP A 5 13.76 -3.56 4.18
C ASP A 5 12.45 -4.31 3.91
N GLY A 6 11.44 -4.16 4.77
CA GLY A 6 10.09 -4.66 4.54
C GLY A 6 9.29 -3.81 3.54
N HIS A 7 8.17 -4.36 3.08
CA HIS A 7 7.31 -3.74 2.09
C HIS A 7 6.74 -2.41 2.57
N VAL A 8 6.36 -2.28 3.84
CA VAL A 8 5.83 -1.01 4.39
C VAL A 8 6.91 0.05 4.32
N SER A 9 8.14 -0.27 4.73
CA SER A 9 9.26 0.66 4.72
C SER A 9 9.74 1.03 3.31
N ARG A 10 9.71 0.08 2.38
CA ARG A 10 10.03 0.34 0.97
C ARG A 10 8.95 1.13 0.24
N THR A 11 7.69 0.97 0.64
CA THR A 11 6.57 1.77 0.12
C THR A 11 6.64 3.19 0.67
N PHE A 12 6.77 3.39 1.99
CA PHE A 12 6.53 4.68 2.63
C PHE A 12 7.78 5.42 3.11
N LEU A 13 8.99 4.87 2.89
CA LEU A 13 10.25 5.25 3.52
C LEU A 13 10.34 4.81 4.99
N SER A 14 11.51 4.32 5.40
CA SER A 14 11.72 3.70 6.71
C SER A 14 11.32 4.59 7.89
N ARG A 15 11.63 5.89 7.84
CA ARG A 15 11.25 6.84 8.92
C ARG A 15 9.74 7.00 9.07
N ARG A 16 8.97 6.95 7.97
CA ARG A 16 7.50 7.05 8.02
C ARG A 16 6.88 5.73 8.42
N ALA A 17 7.43 4.61 7.95
CA ALA A 17 7.02 3.29 8.42
C ALA A 17 7.23 3.14 9.93
N GLU A 18 8.39 3.54 10.45
CA GLU A 18 8.66 3.59 11.89
C GLU A 18 7.59 4.38 12.64
N GLN A 19 7.31 5.63 12.24
CA GLN A 19 6.26 6.43 12.87
C GLN A 19 4.89 5.75 12.79
N TYR A 20 4.55 5.14 11.65
CA TYR A 20 3.31 4.38 11.50
C TYR A 20 3.21 3.23 12.51
N PHE A 21 4.28 2.47 12.72
CA PHE A 21 4.26 1.38 13.70
C PHE A 21 4.19 1.90 15.14
N LEU A 22 4.82 3.03 15.46
CA LEU A 22 4.65 3.70 16.75
C LEU A 22 3.19 4.10 16.99
N ASP A 23 2.55 4.70 15.98
CA ASP A 23 1.14 5.12 16.03
C ASP A 23 0.18 3.91 16.10
N LEU A 24 0.50 2.82 15.41
CA LEU A 24 -0.24 1.56 15.43
C LEU A 24 -0.17 0.88 16.79
N LEU A 25 1.03 0.78 17.36
CA LEU A 25 1.29 0.09 18.63
C LEU A 25 1.07 0.97 19.87
N LYS A 26 0.71 2.25 19.67
CA LYS A 26 0.52 3.24 20.74
C LYS A 26 1.72 3.33 21.69
N THR A 27 2.91 3.31 21.10
CA THR A 27 4.19 3.39 21.82
C THR A 27 5.03 4.58 21.36
N LYS A 28 5.87 5.11 22.24
CA LYS A 28 6.80 6.22 21.93
C LYS A 28 8.14 5.74 21.36
N SER A 29 8.43 4.44 21.48
CA SER A 29 9.63 3.82 20.96
C SER A 29 9.32 2.42 20.44
N ILE A 30 10.08 1.98 19.45
CA ILE A 30 10.01 0.59 18.98
C ILE A 30 10.34 -0.31 20.17
N PRO A 31 9.51 -1.34 20.47
CA PRO A 31 9.80 -2.29 21.53
C PRO A 31 11.22 -2.85 21.42
N LEU A 32 11.86 -3.13 22.56
CA LEU A 32 13.20 -3.73 22.58
C LEU A 32 13.22 -5.02 21.74
N ILE A 33 14.35 -5.27 21.05
CA ILE A 33 14.58 -6.37 20.09
C ILE A 33 14.13 -7.75 20.63
N LYS A 34 14.12 -7.96 21.95
CA LYS A 34 13.63 -9.20 22.58
C LYS A 34 12.16 -9.54 22.26
N ASN A 35 11.36 -8.53 21.90
CA ASN A 35 9.95 -8.67 21.52
C ASN A 35 9.75 -8.60 19.99
N LEU A 36 10.82 -8.57 19.21
CA LEU A 36 10.77 -8.53 17.76
C LEU A 36 11.48 -9.77 17.22
N SER A 37 10.70 -10.70 16.68
CA SER A 37 11.28 -11.86 16.03
C SER A 37 11.60 -11.52 14.58
N TYR A 38 12.87 -11.69 14.23
CA TYR A 38 13.38 -11.66 12.86
C TYR A 38 13.86 -13.06 12.50
N PRO A 39 12.98 -13.96 12.04
CA PRO A 39 13.43 -15.23 11.46
C PRO A 39 14.09 -14.89 10.12
N GLY A 40 15.40 -14.66 10.15
CA GLY A 40 16.25 -14.19 9.05
C GLY A 40 16.39 -15.14 7.86
N ARG A 41 15.33 -15.88 7.51
CA ARG A 41 15.19 -16.67 6.28
C ARG A 41 13.86 -16.48 5.57
N GLU A 42 12.81 -16.02 6.25
CA GLU A 42 11.47 -15.91 5.65
C GLU A 42 10.99 -14.47 5.47
N GLY A 43 11.78 -13.48 5.89
CA GLY A 43 11.45 -12.07 5.70
C GLY A 43 10.14 -11.70 6.39
N HIS A 44 10.00 -11.99 7.68
CA HIS A 44 8.85 -11.57 8.45
C HIS A 44 9.27 -10.65 9.59
N PHE A 45 8.48 -9.61 9.84
CA PHE A 45 8.65 -8.74 10.99
C PHE A 45 7.46 -8.93 11.92
N PHE A 46 7.68 -9.53 13.08
CA PHE A 46 6.62 -9.78 14.07
C PHE A 46 6.87 -9.02 15.36
N LEU A 47 5.80 -8.56 15.99
CA LEU A 47 5.78 -8.25 17.42
C LEU A 47 5.41 -9.51 18.21
N VAL A 48 6.30 -9.93 19.11
CA VAL A 48 6.08 -11.04 20.05
C VAL A 48 5.86 -10.43 21.43
N GLY A 49 4.63 -10.49 21.91
CA GLY A 49 4.27 -10.11 23.27
C GLY A 49 4.52 -11.24 24.27
N PRO A 50 4.57 -10.95 25.57
CA PRO A 50 4.81 -11.97 26.61
C PRO A 50 3.68 -13.01 26.75
N PHE A 51 2.49 -12.78 26.17
CA PHE A 51 1.32 -13.67 26.33
C PHE A 51 0.46 -13.86 25.07
N ASP A 52 0.88 -13.40 23.88
CA ASP A 52 0.03 -13.34 22.67
C ASP A 52 0.60 -14.06 21.45
N THR A 53 -0.29 -14.40 20.51
CA THR A 53 0.06 -14.77 19.14
C THR A 53 0.87 -13.65 18.46
N PRO A 54 1.98 -13.97 17.76
CA PRO A 54 2.80 -12.96 17.10
C PRO A 54 2.00 -12.10 16.13
N SER A 55 2.10 -10.78 16.28
CA SER A 55 1.44 -9.82 15.41
C SER A 55 2.36 -9.45 14.24
N LEU A 56 1.96 -9.78 13.01
CA LEU A 56 2.73 -9.48 11.81
C LEU A 56 2.70 -7.97 11.52
N LEU A 57 3.86 -7.33 11.59
CA LEU A 57 4.04 -5.90 11.32
C LEU A 57 4.38 -5.64 9.85
N ASP A 58 5.33 -6.40 9.30
CA ASP A 58 5.81 -6.20 7.93
C ASP A 58 6.29 -7.52 7.34
N ARG A 59 6.46 -7.54 6.02
CA ARG A 59 7.05 -8.64 5.24
C ARG A 59 8.25 -8.10 4.48
N GLY A 60 9.37 -8.81 4.53
CA GLY A 60 10.54 -8.62 3.70
C GLY A 60 10.14 -8.63 2.23
N VAL A 61 10.82 -7.79 1.45
CA VAL A 61 10.52 -7.69 0.02
C VAL A 61 10.89 -8.99 -0.68
N VAL A 62 9.92 -9.55 -1.41
CA VAL A 62 10.16 -10.70 -2.27
C VAL A 62 10.86 -10.22 -3.53
N ASP A 63 11.85 -10.97 -4.01
CA ASP A 63 12.64 -10.64 -5.20
C ASP A 63 11.84 -10.90 -6.50
N LYS A 64 10.74 -10.14 -6.68
CA LYS A 64 9.83 -10.18 -7.83
C LYS A 64 9.85 -8.90 -8.66
N GLY A 65 10.53 -7.86 -8.19
CA GLY A 65 10.60 -6.55 -8.85
C GLY A 65 10.49 -5.38 -7.88
N THR A 66 10.34 -4.17 -8.40
CA THR A 66 10.43 -2.94 -7.59
C THR A 66 9.14 -2.68 -6.80
N VAL A 67 9.25 -2.46 -5.48
CA VAL A 67 8.15 -1.95 -4.66
C VAL A 67 7.80 -0.52 -5.07
N VAL A 68 6.52 -0.24 -5.29
CA VAL A 68 6.06 1.10 -5.70
C VAL A 68 6.13 2.04 -4.49
N PRO A 69 6.98 3.08 -4.50
CA PRO A 69 7.03 4.04 -3.42
C PRO A 69 5.78 4.91 -3.43
N GLN A 70 5.28 5.25 -2.26
CA GLN A 70 4.14 6.15 -2.08
C GLN A 70 4.41 7.06 -0.87
N ARG A 71 3.91 8.29 -0.94
CA ARG A 71 3.86 9.14 0.26
C ARG A 71 2.76 8.63 1.17
N MET A 72 3.05 8.38 2.44
CA MET A 72 2.01 7.99 3.40
C MET A 72 1.02 9.15 3.56
N TRP A 73 -0.26 8.88 3.31
CA TRP A 73 -1.31 9.88 3.50
C TRP A 73 -1.52 10.14 4.99
N ALA A 74 -1.70 11.41 5.33
CA ALA A 74 -2.10 11.84 6.66
C ALA A 74 -3.13 12.98 6.53
N PRO A 75 -4.02 13.15 7.52
CA PRO A 75 -4.90 14.31 7.58
C PRO A 75 -4.11 15.63 7.56
N HIS A 76 -4.70 16.67 6.97
CA HIS A 76 -4.01 17.95 6.76
C HIS A 76 -3.98 18.83 8.02
N THR A 77 -4.98 18.72 8.88
CA THR A 77 -5.06 19.51 10.11
C THR A 77 -4.50 18.73 11.29
N ILE A 78 -3.96 19.45 12.27
CA ILE A 78 -3.44 18.84 13.52
C ILE A 78 -4.58 18.14 14.27
N THR A 79 -5.76 18.76 14.32
CA THR A 79 -6.96 18.19 14.96
C THR A 79 -7.36 16.87 14.32
N ASP A 80 -7.47 16.82 13.00
CA ASP A 80 -7.84 15.59 12.29
C ASP A 80 -6.75 14.52 12.44
N LYS A 81 -5.47 14.92 12.43
CA LYS A 81 -4.37 13.98 12.65
C LYS A 81 -4.45 13.35 14.04
N LYS A 82 -4.68 14.17 15.06
CA LYS A 82 -4.85 13.70 16.43
C LYS A 82 -6.02 12.71 16.52
N GLN A 83 -7.18 13.09 16.01
CA GLN A 83 -8.40 12.29 16.07
C GLN A 83 -8.34 11.00 15.24
N HIS A 84 -7.72 11.04 14.05
CA HIS A 84 -7.80 9.94 13.08
C HIS A 84 -6.54 9.09 12.98
N VAL A 85 -5.44 9.47 13.65
CA VAL A 85 -4.18 8.71 13.64
C VAL A 85 -3.71 8.46 15.06
N GLU A 86 -3.46 9.53 15.83
CA GLU A 86 -2.79 9.44 17.13
C GLU A 86 -3.68 8.78 18.19
N GLU A 87 -4.95 9.21 18.28
CA GLU A 87 -5.94 8.68 19.24
C GLU A 87 -6.79 7.55 18.65
N ALA A 88 -6.74 7.36 17.32
CA ALA A 88 -7.50 6.32 16.65
C ALA A 88 -6.90 4.92 16.88
N VAL A 89 -7.76 3.90 16.97
CA VAL A 89 -7.33 2.49 16.93
C VAL A 89 -7.08 2.08 15.48
N LEU A 90 -5.80 2.14 15.08
CA LEU A 90 -5.37 1.64 13.78
C LEU A 90 -5.44 0.11 13.75
N GLN A 91 -5.59 -0.44 12.55
CA GLN A 91 -5.70 -1.88 12.34
C GLN A 91 -4.35 -2.37 11.79
N MET A 92 -4.01 -3.63 12.10
CA MET A 92 -2.78 -4.24 11.61
C MET A 92 -2.75 -4.26 10.07
N PRO A 93 -1.55 -4.15 9.48
CA PRO A 93 -1.37 -4.40 8.04
C PRO A 93 -2.00 -5.72 7.62
N ILE A 94 -2.70 -5.69 6.50
CA ILE A 94 -3.27 -6.90 5.89
C ILE A 94 -2.40 -7.24 4.68
N PHE A 95 -1.69 -8.35 4.77
CA PHE A 95 -0.91 -8.91 3.66
C PHE A 95 -1.71 -10.00 2.95
N PHE A 96 -1.73 -9.95 1.63
CA PHE A 96 -2.42 -10.93 0.81
C PHE A 96 -1.47 -12.07 0.50
N GLU A 97 -1.56 -13.15 1.26
CA GLU A 97 -0.76 -14.37 1.04
C GLU A 97 -1.68 -15.45 0.47
N SER A 98 -1.22 -16.21 -0.51
CA SER A 98 -1.94 -17.39 -1.00
C SER A 98 -1.69 -18.62 -0.13
N LEU A 99 -2.50 -19.66 -0.33
CA LEU A 99 -2.39 -20.93 0.43
C LEU A 99 -1.03 -21.62 0.28
N ASP A 100 -0.33 -21.40 -0.85
CA ASP A 100 1.01 -21.89 -1.14
C ASP A 100 2.14 -21.01 -0.56
N GLY A 101 1.79 -19.97 0.21
CA GLY A 101 2.74 -19.06 0.84
C GLY A 101 3.24 -17.92 -0.04
N GLN A 102 2.76 -17.80 -1.28
CA GLN A 102 3.17 -16.67 -2.14
C GLN A 102 2.55 -15.36 -1.65
N LEU A 103 3.38 -14.32 -1.55
CA LEU A 103 2.93 -12.98 -1.21
C LEU A 103 2.46 -12.23 -2.46
N GLY A 104 1.26 -11.65 -2.34
CA GLY A 104 0.60 -10.78 -3.31
C GLY A 104 -0.32 -11.49 -4.29
N LEU A 105 -1.17 -10.69 -4.94
CA LEU A 105 -2.03 -11.10 -6.05
C LEU A 105 -1.72 -10.23 -7.27
N SER A 106 -1.82 -10.76 -8.48
CA SER A 106 -1.82 -9.90 -9.67
C SER A 106 -3.01 -8.94 -9.61
N LEU A 107 -2.82 -7.70 -10.06
CA LEU A 107 -3.91 -6.71 -10.16
C LEU A 107 -5.07 -7.25 -11.01
N ASP A 108 -4.76 -8.07 -12.01
CA ASP A 108 -5.72 -8.79 -12.84
C ASP A 108 -6.61 -9.76 -12.05
N ALA A 109 -6.03 -10.54 -11.15
CA ALA A 109 -6.79 -11.42 -10.27
C ALA A 109 -7.61 -10.62 -9.27
N ALA A 110 -6.97 -9.66 -8.58
CA ALA A 110 -7.59 -8.87 -7.54
C ALA A 110 -8.79 -8.06 -8.05
N ALA A 111 -8.63 -7.31 -9.14
CA ALA A 111 -9.71 -6.48 -9.69
C ALA A 111 -10.87 -7.29 -10.30
N ALA A 112 -10.62 -8.54 -10.71
CA ALA A 112 -11.63 -9.46 -11.19
C ALA A 112 -12.31 -10.26 -10.04
N GLY A 113 -11.92 -10.04 -8.78
CA GLY A 113 -12.45 -10.77 -7.63
C GLY A 113 -11.96 -12.22 -7.51
N ARG A 114 -10.89 -12.60 -8.22
CA ARG A 114 -10.28 -13.94 -8.15
C ARG A 114 -9.33 -14.03 -6.94
N CYS A 115 -9.90 -13.83 -5.74
CA CYS A 115 -9.15 -13.75 -4.47
C CYS A 115 -9.39 -14.94 -3.53
N HIS A 116 -10.05 -16.01 -4.01
CA HIS A 116 -10.40 -17.17 -3.18
C HIS A 116 -9.19 -18.04 -2.78
N GLY A 117 -8.08 -17.96 -3.52
CA GLY A 117 -6.83 -18.64 -3.20
C GLY A 117 -6.01 -17.98 -2.08
N LEU A 118 -6.49 -16.89 -1.49
CA LEU A 118 -5.84 -16.26 -0.34
C LEU A 118 -5.97 -17.12 0.91
N ARG A 119 -4.90 -17.18 1.69
CA ARG A 119 -4.95 -17.53 3.10
C ARG A 119 -5.99 -16.62 3.77
N ASN A 120 -6.91 -17.22 4.52
CA ASN A 120 -7.98 -16.52 5.24
C ASN A 120 -8.96 -15.78 4.31
N ALA A 121 -9.09 -16.19 3.03
CA ALA A 121 -9.97 -15.57 2.04
C ALA A 121 -11.42 -15.37 2.52
N GLN A 122 -11.94 -16.32 3.31
CA GLN A 122 -13.31 -16.34 3.82
C GLN A 122 -13.44 -15.78 5.24
N GLU A 123 -12.33 -15.49 5.91
CA GLU A 123 -12.36 -14.84 7.22
C GLU A 123 -12.67 -13.34 7.05
N PHE A 124 -13.28 -12.76 8.08
CA PHE A 124 -13.53 -11.32 8.13
C PHE A 124 -12.21 -10.55 8.16
N ALA A 125 -12.10 -9.57 7.28
CA ALA A 125 -10.94 -8.68 7.24
C ALA A 125 -10.95 -7.78 8.50
N PRO A 126 -9.82 -7.58 9.19
CA PRO A 126 -9.73 -6.74 10.38
C PRO A 126 -9.75 -5.25 9.99
N LEU A 127 -10.92 -4.76 9.58
CA LEU A 127 -11.11 -3.41 9.05
C LEU A 127 -11.65 -2.41 10.09
N GLY A 128 -11.70 -2.84 11.35
CA GLY A 128 -12.35 -2.10 12.44
C GLY A 128 -13.87 -2.08 12.31
N HIS A 129 -14.52 -1.15 13.02
CA HIS A 129 -15.97 -1.19 13.19
C HIS A 129 -16.77 -0.33 12.20
N LYS A 130 -16.12 0.34 11.25
CA LYS A 130 -16.80 1.26 10.33
C LYS A 130 -17.61 0.54 9.26
N SER A 131 -18.53 1.27 8.62
CA SER A 131 -19.30 0.81 7.45
C SER A 131 -18.56 1.03 6.13
N THR A 132 -17.82 2.13 6.04
CA THR A 132 -17.04 2.52 4.86
C THR A 132 -15.63 2.92 5.20
N THR A 133 -14.76 2.88 4.19
CA THR A 133 -13.40 3.44 4.27
C THR A 133 -12.98 4.02 2.92
N HIS A 134 -11.91 4.82 2.91
CA HIS A 134 -11.29 5.29 1.68
C HIS A 134 -10.06 4.45 1.35
N ILE A 135 -9.95 4.00 0.10
CA ILE A 135 -8.68 3.52 -0.45
C ILE A 135 -7.98 4.73 -1.09
N ARG A 136 -6.75 5.01 -0.65
CA ARG A 136 -5.94 6.13 -1.14
C ARG A 136 -4.69 5.62 -1.84
N ILE A 137 -4.36 6.22 -2.98
CA ILE A 137 -3.18 5.90 -3.78
C ILE A 137 -2.43 7.19 -4.03
N LEU A 138 -1.19 7.27 -3.56
CA LEU A 138 -0.31 8.42 -3.72
C LEU A 138 0.89 8.00 -4.57
N TRP A 139 0.59 7.73 -5.85
CA TRP A 139 1.57 7.24 -6.82
C TRP A 139 2.56 8.35 -7.23
N PRO A 140 3.86 8.04 -7.37
CA PRO A 140 4.87 9.06 -7.67
C PRO A 140 4.60 9.79 -8.99
N GLY A 141 4.50 11.12 -8.95
CA GLY A 141 4.24 11.96 -10.13
C GLY A 141 2.76 12.13 -10.49
N TYR A 142 1.84 11.57 -9.70
CA TYR A 142 0.39 11.66 -9.92
C TYR A 142 -0.28 12.30 -8.70
N LYS A 143 -1.41 12.96 -8.94
CA LYS A 143 -2.29 13.51 -7.90
C LYS A 143 -2.80 12.39 -6.99
N ASP A 144 -2.99 12.74 -5.72
CA ASP A 144 -3.61 11.89 -4.71
C ASP A 144 -4.96 11.36 -5.23
N PHE A 145 -5.06 10.04 -5.39
CA PHE A 145 -6.29 9.35 -5.73
C PHE A 145 -6.99 8.85 -4.47
N LYS A 146 -8.31 8.95 -4.42
CA LYS A 146 -9.13 8.40 -3.34
C LYS A 146 -10.41 7.78 -3.90
N ARG A 147 -10.80 6.65 -3.32
CA ARG A 147 -12.07 5.98 -3.63
C ARG A 147 -12.69 5.42 -2.36
N GLN A 148 -13.97 5.73 -2.10
CA GLN A 148 -14.70 5.15 -0.98
C GLN A 148 -15.18 3.75 -1.33
N VAL A 149 -15.11 2.83 -0.36
CA VAL A 149 -15.60 1.46 -0.48
C VAL A 149 -16.38 1.07 0.79
N GLN A 150 -17.35 0.17 0.63
CA GLN A 150 -18.04 -0.47 1.75
C GLN A 150 -17.13 -1.54 2.36
N ILE A 151 -17.11 -1.63 3.69
CA ILE A 151 -16.36 -2.64 4.45
C ILE A 151 -17.27 -3.49 5.34
N ARG A 152 -18.57 -3.34 5.14
CA ARG A 152 -19.64 -4.17 5.69
C ARG A 152 -20.43 -4.77 4.54
N ASP A 153 -20.92 -5.98 4.71
CA ASP A 153 -21.84 -6.58 3.76
C ASP A 153 -23.26 -6.00 3.90
N GLU A 154 -24.11 -6.36 2.94
CA GLU A 154 -25.50 -5.91 2.86
C GLU A 154 -26.46 -6.85 3.62
N THR A 155 -25.92 -7.77 4.43
CA THR A 155 -26.76 -8.63 5.28
C THR A 155 -27.39 -7.79 6.40
N SER A 156 -28.46 -8.30 7.00
CA SER A 156 -29.12 -7.63 8.15
C SER A 156 -28.16 -7.39 9.32
N GLU A 157 -27.21 -8.30 9.52
CA GLU A 157 -26.20 -8.22 10.57
C GLU A 157 -25.07 -7.23 10.25
N HIS A 158 -24.99 -6.75 9.01
CA HIS A 158 -23.90 -5.91 8.51
C HIS A 158 -22.54 -6.46 8.94
N ASN A 159 -22.25 -7.69 8.54
CA ASN A 159 -20.99 -8.32 8.92
C ASN A 159 -19.81 -7.61 8.24
N PRO A 160 -18.62 -7.58 8.84
CA PRO A 160 -17.42 -7.13 8.14
C PRO A 160 -17.23 -7.93 6.84
N ILE A 161 -16.72 -7.28 5.80
CA ILE A 161 -16.39 -8.01 4.56
C ILE A 161 -15.22 -8.98 4.79
N THR A 162 -15.18 -10.04 3.98
CA THR A 162 -14.08 -11.01 4.01
C THR A 162 -12.78 -10.44 3.45
N THR A 163 -11.65 -11.08 3.77
CA THR A 163 -10.32 -10.74 3.22
C THR A 163 -10.31 -10.77 1.69
N SER A 164 -10.96 -11.76 1.07
CA SER A 164 -11.06 -11.85 -0.39
C SER A 164 -11.84 -10.67 -1.00
N ARG A 165 -12.94 -10.25 -0.36
CA ARG A 165 -13.73 -9.09 -0.79
C ARG A 165 -12.96 -7.78 -0.57
N PHE A 166 -12.19 -7.66 0.51
CA PHE A 166 -11.33 -6.50 0.74
C PHE A 166 -10.21 -6.42 -0.31
N ALA A 167 -9.51 -7.52 -0.59
CA ALA A 167 -8.52 -7.59 -1.66
C ALA A 167 -9.11 -7.19 -3.03
N HIS A 168 -10.35 -7.60 -3.31
CA HIS A 168 -11.06 -7.19 -4.50
C HIS A 168 -11.35 -5.68 -4.52
N HIS A 169 -11.77 -5.07 -3.41
CA HIS A 169 -11.93 -3.62 -3.32
C HIS A 169 -10.62 -2.86 -3.53
N ILE A 170 -9.50 -3.36 -3.01
CA ILE A 170 -8.17 -2.82 -3.30
C ILE A 170 -7.87 -2.91 -4.81
N GLY A 171 -7.98 -4.11 -5.40
CA GLY A 171 -7.71 -4.33 -6.82
C GLY A 171 -8.54 -3.43 -7.73
N ARG A 172 -9.85 -3.28 -7.49
CA ARG A 172 -10.70 -2.36 -8.26
C ARG A 172 -10.32 -0.89 -8.08
N SER A 173 -9.82 -0.51 -6.92
CA SER A 173 -9.41 0.88 -6.67
C SER A 173 -8.11 1.22 -7.36
N VAL A 174 -7.15 0.27 -7.39
CA VAL A 174 -5.91 0.41 -8.17
C VAL A 174 -6.22 0.40 -9.66
N ASP A 175 -7.08 -0.50 -10.15
CA ASP A 175 -7.50 -0.51 -11.55
C ASP A 175 -8.19 0.79 -11.98
N ALA A 176 -9.09 1.31 -11.13
CA ALA A 176 -9.73 2.59 -11.39
C ALA A 176 -8.71 3.72 -11.46
N PHE A 177 -7.70 3.72 -10.58
CA PHE A 177 -6.60 4.69 -10.62
C PHE A 177 -5.81 4.62 -11.93
N LEU A 178 -5.45 3.43 -12.42
CA LEU A 178 -4.71 3.26 -13.68
C LEU A 178 -5.50 3.74 -14.92
N LYS A 179 -6.83 3.77 -14.83
CA LYS A 179 -7.73 4.21 -15.91
C LYS A 179 -7.98 5.71 -15.91
N VAL A 180 -7.61 6.44 -14.86
CA VAL A 180 -7.78 7.90 -14.85
C VAL A 180 -6.79 8.50 -15.85
N ARG A 181 -7.29 9.40 -16.71
CA ARG A 181 -6.48 10.01 -17.76
C ARG A 181 -5.29 10.75 -17.15
N PRO A 182 -4.07 10.64 -17.73
CA PRO A 182 -2.90 11.38 -17.24
C PRO A 182 -3.15 12.88 -17.12
N SER A 183 -3.92 13.49 -18.03
CA SER A 183 -4.32 14.90 -17.96
C SER A 183 -5.04 15.29 -16.67
N ASP A 184 -5.82 14.37 -16.11
CA ASP A 184 -6.64 14.60 -14.93
C ASP A 184 -5.81 14.39 -13.64
N LEU A 185 -4.78 13.54 -13.71
CA LEU A 185 -3.90 13.16 -12.59
C LEU A 185 -2.56 13.87 -12.52
N LEU A 186 -2.08 14.56 -13.54
CA LEU A 186 -0.77 15.22 -13.44
C LEU A 186 -0.87 16.43 -12.52
N SER A 187 -0.19 16.36 -11.38
CA SER A 187 0.00 17.49 -10.46
C SER A 187 1.10 18.39 -11.04
N THR A 188 0.77 19.09 -12.13
CA THR A 188 1.51 20.27 -12.63
C THR A 188 3.03 20.08 -12.77
N ILE A 189 3.52 19.38 -13.80
CA ILE A 189 4.94 19.45 -14.24
C ILE A 189 5.03 19.39 -15.79
N PRO A 190 5.93 20.16 -16.45
CA PRO A 190 6.22 20.13 -17.90
C PRO A 190 6.80 18.81 -18.47
N VAL A 191 6.58 17.65 -17.84
CA VAL A 191 7.21 16.37 -18.23
C VAL A 191 6.57 15.78 -19.49
N LEU A 192 5.24 15.87 -19.62
CA LEU A 192 4.57 15.43 -20.85
C LEU A 192 4.98 16.27 -22.06
N THR A 193 5.30 17.56 -21.85
CA THR A 193 5.84 18.40 -22.92
C THR A 193 7.19 17.84 -23.37
N ARG A 194 8.08 17.38 -22.49
CA ARG A 194 9.34 16.73 -22.90
C ARG A 194 9.16 15.38 -23.57
N PHE A 195 8.17 14.57 -23.17
CA PHE A 195 7.91 13.27 -23.79
C PHE A 195 7.27 13.39 -25.18
N LEU A 196 6.38 14.37 -25.37
CA LEU A 196 5.80 14.68 -26.69
C LEU A 196 6.78 15.50 -27.55
N SER A 197 7.64 16.33 -26.96
CA SER A 197 8.65 17.11 -27.67
C SER A 197 9.97 16.38 -27.89
N ARG A 198 10.23 15.19 -27.32
CA ARG A 198 11.48 14.42 -27.59
C ARG A 198 11.57 13.85 -29.01
N GLN A 199 10.54 14.06 -29.85
CA GLN A 199 10.68 13.92 -31.30
C GLN A 199 11.31 15.17 -31.97
N ALA A 200 11.62 16.22 -31.20
CA ALA A 200 12.25 17.46 -31.66
C ALA A 200 13.21 18.03 -30.58
N CYS A 201 14.50 17.83 -30.81
CA CYS A 201 15.62 18.60 -30.26
C CYS A 201 16.19 18.22 -28.87
N GLU A 202 17.48 18.53 -28.78
CA GLU A 202 18.55 18.00 -27.93
C GLU A 202 18.39 18.21 -26.41
N ALA A 203 19.06 17.34 -25.66
CA ALA A 203 19.01 17.23 -24.20
C ALA A 203 19.80 18.33 -23.47
N ASP A 204 19.25 18.80 -22.35
CA ASP A 204 19.89 19.72 -21.39
C ASP A 204 20.44 18.93 -20.18
N PRO A 205 21.77 18.96 -19.90
CA PRO A 205 22.40 18.16 -18.87
C PRO A 205 22.44 18.93 -17.53
N GLY A 206 21.35 18.92 -16.76
CA GLY A 206 21.36 19.66 -15.48
C GLY A 206 20.22 19.47 -14.47
N SER A 207 19.27 18.55 -14.67
CA SER A 207 18.14 18.38 -13.75
C SER A 207 18.23 17.07 -12.96
N THR A 208 18.41 17.15 -11.65
CA THR A 208 18.68 16.02 -10.74
C THR A 208 17.44 15.39 -10.10
N ASP A 209 16.27 15.41 -10.76
CA ASP A 209 15.08 14.64 -10.32
C ASP A 209 14.53 13.70 -11.43
N ASP A 210 15.45 12.96 -12.05
CA ASP A 210 15.20 11.98 -13.13
C ASP A 210 14.30 10.80 -12.68
N ARG A 211 14.14 10.57 -11.36
CA ARG A 211 13.40 9.40 -10.85
C ARG A 211 11.89 9.50 -11.00
N ARG A 212 11.34 10.68 -11.33
CA ARG A 212 9.90 10.84 -11.58
C ARG A 212 9.49 10.28 -12.95
N GLU A 213 10.43 10.17 -13.89
CA GLU A 213 10.17 9.59 -15.22
C GLU A 213 10.01 8.06 -15.17
N LEU A 214 10.41 7.43 -14.06
CA LEU A 214 10.38 5.97 -13.89
C LEU A 214 8.99 5.40 -13.54
N TRP A 215 8.11 6.23 -12.97
CA TRP A 215 6.81 5.80 -12.45
C TRP A 215 5.66 6.12 -13.41
N VAL A 216 5.93 6.19 -14.71
CA VAL A 216 4.93 6.51 -15.73
C VAL A 216 4.01 5.32 -15.95
N ILE A 217 2.70 5.54 -15.83
CA ILE A 217 1.64 4.58 -16.16
C ILE A 217 1.24 4.75 -17.63
N GLY A 218 1.15 3.64 -18.37
CA GLY A 218 0.66 3.64 -19.74
C GLY A 218 1.31 2.59 -20.64
N PRO A 219 1.01 2.59 -21.95
CA PRO A 219 1.47 1.56 -22.90
C PRO A 219 2.99 1.39 -22.98
N TYR A 220 3.74 2.46 -22.74
CA TYR A 220 5.21 2.47 -22.76
C TYR A 220 5.83 2.51 -21.35
N GLY A 221 4.99 2.45 -20.32
CA GLY A 221 5.38 2.55 -18.92
C GLY A 221 4.91 1.34 -18.15
N ILE A 222 4.54 1.56 -16.90
CA ILE A 222 3.95 0.59 -16.00
C ILE A 222 2.53 0.28 -16.46
N GLN A 223 2.29 -1.00 -16.73
CA GLN A 223 1.00 -1.49 -17.18
C GLN A 223 0.27 -2.23 -16.06
N ARG A 224 -1.03 -2.45 -16.27
CA ARG A 224 -1.87 -3.20 -15.35
C ARG A 224 -1.32 -4.61 -15.06
N SER A 225 -0.75 -5.26 -16.06
CA SER A 225 -0.10 -6.59 -15.95
C SER A 225 1.15 -6.58 -15.08
N ASP A 226 1.75 -5.43 -14.85
CA ASP A 226 2.99 -5.30 -14.10
C ASP A 226 2.74 -5.29 -12.59
N ILE A 227 1.51 -5.01 -12.15
CA ILE A 227 1.22 -4.71 -10.75
C ILE A 227 0.81 -5.97 -9.98
N ILE A 228 1.51 -6.16 -8.87
CA ILE A 228 1.18 -7.10 -7.79
C ILE A 228 0.64 -6.27 -6.61
N VAL A 229 -0.54 -6.64 -6.13
CA VAL A 229 -1.17 -6.11 -4.92
C VAL A 229 -0.69 -6.94 -3.73
N ILE A 230 0.21 -6.40 -2.93
CA ILE A 230 0.85 -7.11 -1.80
C ILE A 230 -0.05 -7.12 -0.56
N GLY A 231 -0.79 -6.04 -0.34
CA GLY A 231 -1.57 -5.85 0.87
C GLY A 231 -2.10 -4.44 1.00
N ALA A 232 -2.52 -4.06 2.20
CA ALA A 232 -2.89 -2.69 2.53
C ALA A 232 -2.59 -2.37 4.01
N ILE A 233 -2.30 -1.10 4.28
CA ILE A 233 -2.10 -0.57 5.64
C ILE A 233 -3.17 0.46 6.01
N HIS A 234 -3.59 0.47 7.27
CA HIS A 234 -4.56 1.42 7.82
C HIS A 234 -3.84 2.70 8.28
N VAL A 235 -3.73 3.70 7.41
CA VAL A 235 -2.96 4.93 7.67
C VAL A 235 -3.71 5.96 8.53
N SER A 236 -5.04 5.83 8.60
CA SER A 236 -5.90 6.62 9.50
C SER A 236 -7.21 5.88 9.69
N ALA A 237 -7.98 6.21 10.73
CA ALA A 237 -9.27 5.60 11.05
C ALA A 237 -10.27 5.50 9.86
N GLY A 238 -10.10 6.28 8.79
CA GLY A 238 -10.98 6.26 7.62
C GLY A 238 -10.25 6.06 6.30
N SER A 239 -8.99 5.61 6.31
CA SER A 239 -8.20 5.45 5.08
C SER A 239 -7.23 4.28 5.14
N TRP A 240 -7.27 3.47 4.09
CA TRP A 240 -6.31 2.42 3.80
C TRP A 240 -5.48 2.80 2.58
N MET A 241 -4.22 2.40 2.57
CA MET A 241 -3.32 2.55 1.42
C MET A 241 -2.82 1.18 0.97
N PRO A 242 -2.88 0.87 -0.34
CA PRO A 242 -2.37 -0.38 -0.85
C PRO A 242 -0.83 -0.39 -0.83
N ILE A 243 -0.27 -1.56 -0.57
CA ILE A 243 1.13 -1.88 -0.81
C ILE A 243 1.19 -2.52 -2.20
N LEU A 244 1.99 -1.95 -3.09
CA LEU A 244 2.10 -2.38 -4.48
C LEU A 244 3.55 -2.73 -4.81
N GLN A 245 3.72 -3.77 -5.61
CA GLN A 245 5.00 -4.17 -6.16
C GLN A 245 4.85 -4.39 -7.66
N LEU A 246 5.89 -4.10 -8.42
CA LEU A 246 5.96 -4.47 -9.83
C LEU A 246 6.54 -5.88 -9.97
N ASN A 247 6.07 -6.65 -10.95
CA ASN A 247 6.65 -7.94 -11.32
C ASN A 247 7.92 -7.81 -12.21
N ARG A 248 8.52 -6.62 -12.22
CA ARG A 248 9.76 -6.27 -12.91
C ARG A 248 10.50 -5.18 -12.16
N TYR A 249 11.79 -5.04 -12.43
CA TYR A 249 12.58 -3.94 -11.87
C TYR A 249 12.45 -2.70 -12.72
N VAL A 250 12.30 -1.57 -12.04
CA VAL A 250 12.43 -0.23 -12.59
C VAL A 250 13.66 0.38 -11.92
N LEU A 251 14.66 0.74 -12.73
CA LEU A 251 15.96 1.29 -12.35
C LEU A 251 15.90 2.81 -12.27
#